data_AF-A0A0K9YYL0-F1
#
_entry.id   AF-A0A0K9YYL0-F1
#
_cell.length_a   1.000
_cell.length_b   1.000
_cell.length_c   1.000
_cell.angle_alpha   90.00
_cell.angle_beta   90.00
_cell.angle_gamma   90.00
#
_symmetry.space_group_name_H-M   'P 1'
#
loop_
_entity.id
_entity.type
_entity.pdbx_description
1 polymer ?
#
loop_
_entity_poly.entity_id
_entity_poly.type
_entity_poly.pdbx_seq_one_letter_code
_entity_poly.pdbx_strand_id
1 'polypeptide(L)'
;MNHIVKPIMGRQLPTPTPTATPPIPNNLQEECIRVNKVYDWVVLANSYRNKIAIPADCQALVDAAIRAGQDITFSCVEPVSPAPSCSVVGIRRETIVVGGTSVRVGVVNFVFSATVQLTVFADGTPLCTFATTVQFDQEVVLCLPEPLDEHNIVCRISALECNPSGSVLLGGMVQLDVIVCVEIQVEAEVKLEVLAKFCSPRPNNIPVPSPTPSFRCPPITFPPQCPPIFPVRNCDCQASVNALVPNVSISIGIPLTVAIGTIQLIADICPSCDPSSSSFTFNFFDTVLTDLLGDQSFSFSPSTISSPTCITVLPGLAILLGLTVTGTGVRTFTATGVQETLTYSLTLAETALGLPDIILLTLTDQNGVLVFTATITVVPDTELIVRDCITFGDIVITTP
;
A
#
# COMPACT_ATOMS: atom_id res chain seq x y z
N MET A 1 -19.73 30.63 -77.44
CA MET A 1 -19.43 31.30 -76.16
C MET A 1 -18.43 30.42 -75.43
N ASN A 2 -17.18 30.86 -75.30
CA ASN A 2 -16.10 30.12 -74.63
C ASN A 2 -16.24 30.28 -73.11
N HIS A 3 -16.48 29.18 -72.40
CA HIS A 3 -16.41 29.18 -70.93
C HIS A 3 -14.95 29.04 -70.50
N ILE A 4 -14.43 30.11 -69.87
CA ILE A 4 -13.13 30.14 -69.23
C ILE A 4 -13.25 29.40 -67.90
N VAL A 5 -12.61 28.24 -67.77
CA VAL A 5 -12.44 27.53 -66.50
C VAL A 5 -11.36 28.25 -65.70
N LYS A 6 -11.72 28.80 -64.54
CA LYS A 6 -10.76 29.36 -63.59
C LYS A 6 -10.02 28.22 -62.86
N PRO A 7 -8.69 28.29 -62.69
CA PRO A 7 -7.96 27.29 -61.93
C PRO A 7 -8.32 27.38 -60.44
N ILE A 8 -8.57 26.23 -59.83
CA ILE A 8 -8.80 26.09 -58.41
C ILE A 8 -7.44 26.19 -57.72
N MET A 9 -7.15 27.32 -57.09
CA MET A 9 -6.04 27.42 -56.14
C MET A 9 -6.51 26.87 -54.79
N GLY A 10 -6.12 25.62 -54.50
CA GLY A 10 -6.26 25.05 -53.17
C GLY A 10 -5.34 25.78 -52.20
N ARG A 11 -5.93 26.52 -51.25
CA ARG A 11 -5.22 27.01 -50.08
C ARG A 11 -5.00 25.80 -49.15
N GLN A 12 -3.83 25.18 -49.21
CA GLN A 12 -3.40 24.25 -48.17
C GLN A 12 -3.34 25.04 -46.86
N LEU A 13 -4.28 24.75 -45.95
CA LEU A 13 -4.11 25.10 -44.55
C LEU A 13 -2.88 24.32 -44.04
N PRO A 14 -1.92 24.96 -43.35
CA PRO A 14 -0.81 24.25 -42.77
C PRO A 14 -1.36 23.17 -41.83
N THR A 15 -0.95 21.92 -42.06
CA THR A 15 -1.17 20.82 -41.13
C THR A 15 -0.70 21.28 -39.74
N PRO A 16 -1.53 21.14 -38.68
CA PRO A 16 -1.09 21.51 -37.35
C PRO A 16 0.20 20.74 -37.03
N THR A 17 1.23 21.47 -36.58
CA THR A 17 2.48 20.90 -36.09
C THR A 17 2.15 19.85 -35.03
N PRO A 18 2.74 18.64 -35.08
CA PRO A 18 2.52 17.65 -34.04
C PRO A 18 2.89 18.26 -32.68
N THR A 19 1.95 18.25 -31.74
CA THR A 19 2.18 18.67 -30.36
C THR A 19 1.91 17.46 -29.50
N ALA A 20 2.80 17.14 -28.56
CA ALA A 20 2.54 16.07 -27.60
C ALA A 20 1.31 16.45 -26.76
N THR A 21 0.41 15.49 -26.51
CA THR A 21 -0.71 15.75 -25.60
C THR A 21 -0.12 15.80 -24.20
N PRO A 22 -0.32 16.87 -23.41
CA PRO A 22 0.25 16.95 -22.08
C PRO A 22 -0.25 15.75 -21.26
N PRO A 23 0.65 14.99 -20.61
CA PRO A 23 0.24 13.86 -19.79
C PRO A 23 -0.72 14.37 -18.70
N ILE A 24 -1.77 13.58 -18.44
CA ILE A 24 -2.74 13.88 -17.39
C ILE A 24 -1.93 14.01 -16.08
N PRO A 25 -1.94 15.19 -15.42
CA PRO A 25 -1.22 15.35 -14.16
C PRO A 25 -1.85 14.41 -13.13
N ASN A 26 -1.09 13.41 -12.67
CA ASN A 26 -1.45 12.67 -11.46
C ASN A 26 -1.02 13.49 -10.25
N ASN A 27 -1.66 14.65 -10.08
CA ASN A 27 -1.63 15.30 -8.78
C ASN A 27 -2.54 14.45 -7.89
N LEU A 28 -2.02 14.04 -6.74
CA LEU A 28 -2.78 13.35 -5.68
C LEU A 28 -4.22 13.88 -5.64
N GLN A 29 -5.18 13.03 -6.01
CA GLN A 29 -6.58 13.45 -6.02
C GLN A 29 -7.07 13.50 -4.57
N GLU A 30 -7.64 14.64 -4.20
CA GLU A 30 -8.37 14.81 -2.94
C GLU A 30 -9.56 13.85 -2.93
N GLU A 31 -9.41 12.72 -2.24
CA GLU A 31 -10.48 11.77 -2.02
C GLU A 31 -11.17 12.11 -0.69
N CYS A 32 -12.43 12.54 -0.79
CA CYS A 32 -13.29 12.75 0.37
C CYS A 32 -13.89 11.41 0.79
N ILE A 33 -13.24 10.74 1.73
CA ILE A 33 -13.67 9.43 2.21
C ILE A 33 -14.45 9.56 3.51
N ARG A 34 -15.54 8.79 3.61
CA ARG A 34 -16.28 8.58 4.83
C ARG A 34 -15.65 7.40 5.57
N VAL A 35 -15.01 7.67 6.71
CA VAL A 35 -14.33 6.66 7.52
C VAL A 35 -14.55 6.90 9.01
N ASN A 36 -14.45 5.84 9.80
CA ASN A 36 -14.35 5.99 11.25
C ASN A 36 -12.94 6.44 11.60
N LYS A 37 -12.82 7.64 12.16
CA LYS A 37 -11.57 8.11 12.75
C LYS A 37 -11.46 7.60 14.18
N VAL A 38 -10.33 6.99 14.49
CA VAL A 38 -9.95 6.57 15.84
C VAL A 38 -9.35 7.77 16.59
N TYR A 39 -9.98 8.16 17.70
CA TYR A 39 -9.55 9.26 18.59
C TYR A 39 -8.69 8.76 19.75
N ASP A 40 -8.91 7.52 20.18
CA ASP A 40 -8.07 6.82 21.15
C ASP A 40 -8.12 5.32 20.88
N TRP A 41 -7.02 4.63 21.21
CA TRP A 41 -6.92 3.18 21.09
C TRP A 41 -6.06 2.62 22.22
N VAL A 42 -6.69 1.86 23.11
CA VAL A 42 -6.06 1.32 24.31
C VAL A 42 -6.18 -0.21 24.31
N VAL A 43 -5.07 -0.88 24.58
CA VAL A 43 -5.03 -2.32 24.86
C VAL A 43 -4.61 -2.51 26.31
N LEU A 44 -5.36 -3.32 27.05
CA LEU A 44 -5.05 -3.62 28.44
C LEU A 44 -5.34 -5.09 28.76
N ALA A 45 -4.57 -5.62 29.72
CA ALA A 45 -4.86 -6.89 30.36
C ALA A 45 -5.43 -6.61 31.73
N ASN A 46 -6.58 -7.20 32.05
CA ASN A 46 -7.16 -7.13 33.39
C ASN A 46 -7.25 -8.53 33.98
N SER A 47 -6.98 -8.65 35.28
CA SER A 47 -7.01 -9.92 36.02
C SER A 47 -8.05 -9.85 37.13
N TYR A 48 -8.93 -10.83 37.15
CA TYR A 48 -9.95 -11.00 38.17
C TYR A 48 -9.68 -12.27 38.96
N ARG A 49 -9.47 -12.12 40.27
CA ARG A 49 -9.24 -13.23 41.18
C ARG A 49 -10.35 -13.31 42.21
N ASN A 50 -11.18 -14.35 42.14
CA ASN A 50 -12.26 -14.55 43.11
C ASN A 50 -12.47 -16.03 43.47
N LYS A 51 -13.21 -16.27 44.55
CA LYS A 51 -13.65 -17.59 45.00
C LYS A 51 -15.00 -17.91 44.39
N ILE A 52 -15.07 -19.01 43.66
CA ILE A 52 -16.28 -19.52 43.04
C ILE A 52 -16.81 -20.68 43.87
N ALA A 53 -18.08 -20.61 44.26
CA ALA A 53 -18.74 -21.70 44.98
C ALA A 53 -18.99 -22.88 44.02
N ILE A 54 -18.69 -24.10 44.50
CA ILE A 54 -19.00 -25.32 43.76
C ILE A 54 -20.51 -25.59 43.91
N PRO A 55 -21.26 -25.85 42.83
CA PRO A 55 -22.66 -26.22 42.90
C PRO A 55 -22.91 -27.45 43.80
N ALA A 56 -24.04 -27.49 44.51
CA ALA A 56 -24.29 -28.48 45.57
C ALA A 56 -24.23 -29.94 45.09
N ASP A 57 -24.64 -30.20 43.85
CA ASP A 57 -24.56 -31.51 43.19
C ASP A 57 -23.11 -31.95 42.92
N CYS A 58 -22.29 -31.03 42.40
CA CYS A 58 -20.86 -31.26 42.20
C CYS A 58 -20.10 -31.33 43.53
N GLN A 59 -20.50 -30.53 44.52
CA GLN A 59 -19.91 -30.51 45.86
C GLN A 59 -20.06 -31.86 46.58
N ALA A 60 -21.23 -32.51 46.47
CA ALA A 60 -21.44 -33.83 47.07
C ALA A 60 -20.49 -34.90 46.51
N LEU A 61 -20.17 -34.84 45.22
CA LEU A 61 -19.20 -35.73 44.57
C LEU A 61 -17.77 -35.44 45.03
N VAL A 62 -17.42 -34.16 45.11
CA VAL A 62 -16.10 -33.71 45.60
C VAL A 62 -15.88 -34.13 47.05
N ASP A 63 -16.87 -33.95 47.93
CA ASP A 63 -16.80 -34.36 49.35
C ASP A 63 -16.68 -35.88 49.53
N ALA A 64 -17.26 -36.67 48.62
CA ALA A 64 -17.09 -38.12 48.60
C ALA A 64 -15.67 -38.53 48.20
N ALA A 65 -15.11 -37.90 47.16
CA ALA A 65 -13.74 -38.15 46.69
C ALA A 65 -12.69 -37.76 47.74
N ILE A 66 -12.87 -36.63 48.42
CA ILE A 66 -11.99 -36.18 49.52
C ILE A 66 -12.02 -37.19 50.68
N ARG A 67 -13.20 -37.67 51.07
CA ARG A 67 -13.33 -38.71 52.12
C ARG A 67 -12.67 -40.03 51.73
N ALA A 68 -12.61 -40.33 50.44
CA ALA A 68 -11.91 -41.48 49.89
C ALA A 68 -10.38 -41.27 49.77
N GLY A 69 -9.87 -40.07 50.09
CA GLY A 69 -8.43 -39.76 50.04
C GLY A 69 -7.89 -39.47 48.64
N GLN A 70 -8.75 -39.13 47.69
CA GLN A 70 -8.39 -38.84 46.30
C GLN A 70 -7.86 -37.41 46.14
N ASP A 71 -6.96 -37.18 45.18
CA ASP A 71 -6.45 -35.86 44.86
C ASP A 71 -7.41 -35.09 43.95
N ILE A 72 -7.72 -33.84 44.32
CA ILE A 72 -8.69 -33.00 43.62
C ILE A 72 -7.96 -31.93 42.80
N THR A 73 -8.21 -31.95 41.50
CA THR A 73 -7.66 -30.96 40.56
C THR A 73 -8.77 -30.30 39.74
N PHE A 74 -8.47 -29.13 39.19
CA PHE A 74 -9.41 -28.33 38.41
C PHE A 74 -8.82 -28.01 37.05
N SER A 75 -9.66 -28.05 36.02
CA SER A 75 -9.36 -27.48 34.71
C SER A 75 -10.39 -26.40 34.38
N CYS A 76 -9.94 -25.37 33.69
CA CYS A 76 -10.81 -24.29 33.21
C CYS A 76 -10.63 -24.13 31.70
N VAL A 77 -11.75 -24.03 31.00
CA VAL A 77 -11.77 -23.73 29.57
C VAL A 77 -12.75 -22.59 29.30
N GLU A 78 -12.40 -21.71 28.36
CA GLU A 78 -13.29 -20.66 27.89
C GLU A 78 -14.41 -21.27 27.03
N PRO A 79 -15.69 -21.12 27.39
CA PRO A 79 -16.81 -21.44 26.55
C PRO A 79 -17.02 -20.36 25.49
N VAL A 80 -17.45 -20.79 24.31
CA VAL A 80 -17.69 -19.92 23.15
C VAL A 80 -19.05 -19.19 23.26
N SER A 81 -19.88 -19.51 24.26
CA SER A 81 -21.22 -18.95 24.42
C SER A 81 -21.68 -18.82 25.88
N PRO A 82 -22.20 -17.65 26.32
CA PRO A 82 -22.19 -16.39 25.57
C PRO A 82 -20.74 -15.88 25.39
N ALA A 83 -20.48 -15.18 24.29
CA ALA A 83 -19.18 -14.57 24.07
C ALA A 83 -18.86 -13.58 25.19
N PRO A 84 -17.58 -13.45 25.59
CA PRO A 84 -17.19 -12.47 26.60
C PRO A 84 -17.56 -11.06 26.11
N SER A 85 -18.04 -10.23 27.03
CA SER A 85 -18.55 -8.89 26.71
C SER A 85 -17.95 -7.84 27.63
N CYS A 86 -17.87 -6.62 27.11
CA CYS A 86 -17.54 -5.44 27.88
C CYS A 86 -18.49 -4.31 27.52
N SER A 87 -18.95 -3.59 28.53
CA SER A 87 -19.95 -2.53 28.38
C SER A 87 -19.58 -1.32 29.22
N VAL A 88 -19.85 -0.13 28.68
CA VAL A 88 -19.70 1.12 29.42
C VAL A 88 -20.85 1.24 30.41
N VAL A 89 -20.54 1.46 31.69
CA VAL A 89 -21.54 1.67 32.75
C VAL A 89 -21.55 3.09 33.29
N GLY A 90 -20.52 3.88 32.99
CA GLY A 90 -20.49 5.29 33.37
C GLY A 90 -19.32 6.03 32.74
N ILE A 91 -19.53 7.32 32.47
CA ILE A 91 -18.52 8.23 31.94
C ILE A 91 -18.51 9.47 32.81
N ARG A 92 -17.33 9.83 33.33
CA ARG A 92 -17.08 11.15 33.92
C ARG A 92 -15.98 11.86 33.14
N ARG A 93 -16.08 13.17 32.98
CA ARG A 93 -15.06 13.97 32.29
C ARG A 93 -14.21 14.71 33.31
N GLU A 94 -12.90 14.59 33.19
CA GLU A 94 -11.93 15.20 34.08
C GLU A 94 -10.85 15.94 33.29
N THR A 95 -10.10 16.82 33.96
CA THR A 95 -8.89 17.43 33.40
C THR A 95 -7.69 16.86 34.14
N ILE A 96 -6.82 16.18 33.40
CA ILE A 96 -5.59 15.59 33.92
C ILE A 96 -4.37 16.24 33.28
N VAL A 97 -3.21 16.15 33.93
CA VAL A 97 -1.95 16.66 33.39
C VAL A 97 -1.15 15.51 32.79
N VAL A 98 -0.94 15.54 31.47
CA VAL A 98 -0.13 14.55 30.74
C VAL A 98 1.03 15.28 30.09
N GLY A 99 2.27 14.94 30.48
CA GLY A 99 3.47 15.59 29.94
C GLY A 99 3.55 17.11 30.19
N GLY A 100 3.00 17.58 31.32
CA GLY A 100 2.96 19.01 31.66
C GLY A 100 1.83 19.80 31.00
N THR A 101 1.02 19.17 30.15
CA THR A 101 -0.13 19.81 29.48
C THR A 101 -1.43 19.33 30.13
N SER A 102 -2.33 20.27 30.45
CA SER A 102 -3.68 19.94 30.91
C SER A 102 -4.54 19.47 29.74
N VAL A 103 -5.06 18.24 29.82
CA VAL A 103 -5.88 17.59 28.80
C VAL A 103 -7.20 17.15 29.42
N ARG A 104 -8.31 17.41 28.72
CA ARG A 104 -9.64 16.93 29.13
C ARG A 104 -9.83 15.49 28.64
N VAL A 105 -10.17 14.58 29.54
CA VAL A 105 -10.29 13.14 29.29
C VAL A 105 -11.64 12.62 29.79
N GLY A 106 -12.08 11.49 29.25
CA GLY A 106 -13.19 10.70 29.80
C GLY A 106 -12.63 9.58 30.67
N VAL A 107 -12.97 9.56 31.95
CA VAL A 107 -12.77 8.37 32.79
C VAL A 107 -14.01 7.51 32.66
N VAL A 108 -13.84 6.36 32.01
CA VAL A 108 -14.92 5.46 31.61
C VAL A 108 -14.86 4.21 32.46
N ASN A 109 -15.96 3.91 33.14
CA ASN A 109 -16.12 2.68 33.90
C ASN A 109 -16.71 1.60 32.98
N PHE A 110 -16.00 0.48 32.87
CA PHE A 110 -16.41 -0.68 32.11
C PHE A 110 -16.78 -1.83 33.04
N VAL A 111 -17.83 -2.57 32.71
CA VAL A 111 -18.09 -3.89 33.27
C VAL A 111 -17.74 -4.95 32.23
N PHE A 112 -16.85 -5.85 32.62
CA PHE A 112 -16.45 -7.02 31.86
C PHE A 112 -17.20 -8.24 32.39
N SER A 113 -17.69 -9.07 31.48
CA SER A 113 -18.42 -10.28 31.80
C SER A 113 -17.92 -11.43 30.94
N ALA A 114 -17.51 -12.51 31.57
CA ALA A 114 -17.11 -13.72 30.88
C ALA A 114 -17.64 -14.96 31.60
N THR A 115 -18.19 -15.90 30.84
CA THR A 115 -18.54 -17.22 31.35
C THR A 115 -17.36 -18.14 31.14
N VAL A 116 -17.00 -18.96 32.13
CA VAL A 116 -15.97 -20.01 32.01
C VAL A 116 -16.53 -21.36 32.44
N GLN A 117 -15.99 -22.46 31.89
CA GLN A 117 -16.39 -23.81 32.22
C GLN A 117 -15.31 -24.50 33.05
N LEU A 118 -15.68 -24.88 34.28
CA LEU A 118 -14.82 -25.55 35.24
C LEU A 118 -15.12 -27.04 35.23
N THR A 119 -14.06 -27.86 35.16
CA THR A 119 -14.15 -29.32 35.33
C THR A 119 -13.32 -29.74 36.53
N VAL A 120 -13.93 -30.52 37.42
CA VAL A 120 -13.31 -31.05 38.62
C VAL A 120 -12.90 -32.50 38.36
N PHE A 121 -11.69 -32.86 38.77
CA PHE A 121 -11.15 -34.22 38.63
C PHE A 121 -10.77 -34.80 39.99
N ALA A 122 -10.95 -36.12 40.14
CA ALA A 122 -10.39 -36.91 41.23
C ALA A 122 -9.41 -37.93 40.65
N ASP A 123 -8.14 -37.89 41.08
CA ASP A 123 -7.05 -38.73 40.57
C ASP A 123 -6.98 -38.74 39.02
N GLY A 124 -7.26 -37.59 38.40
CA GLY A 124 -7.30 -37.42 36.94
C GLY A 124 -8.58 -37.89 36.25
N THR A 125 -9.57 -38.41 36.98
CA THR A 125 -10.89 -38.81 36.45
C THR A 125 -11.90 -37.67 36.62
N PRO A 126 -12.63 -37.24 35.57
CA PRO A 126 -13.60 -36.14 35.69
C PRO A 126 -14.77 -36.54 36.60
N LEU A 127 -15.06 -35.70 37.60
CA LEU A 127 -16.16 -35.86 38.54
C LEU A 127 -17.41 -35.10 38.08
N CYS A 128 -17.24 -33.82 37.79
CA CYS A 128 -18.33 -32.92 37.43
C CYS A 128 -17.80 -31.71 36.66
N THR A 129 -18.70 -31.06 35.93
CA THR A 129 -18.42 -29.88 35.12
C THR A 129 -19.54 -28.87 35.31
N PHE A 130 -19.19 -27.61 35.51
CA PHE A 130 -20.16 -26.52 35.68
C PHE A 130 -19.65 -25.21 35.07
N ALA A 131 -20.58 -24.35 34.66
CA ALA A 131 -20.27 -23.01 34.16
C ALA A 131 -20.40 -21.99 35.29
N THR A 132 -19.53 -20.99 35.29
CA THR A 132 -19.61 -19.83 36.18
C THR A 132 -19.38 -18.55 35.38
N THR A 133 -20.08 -17.47 35.73
CA THR A 133 -19.86 -16.16 35.10
C THR A 133 -19.09 -15.27 36.06
N VAL A 134 -17.97 -14.76 35.59
CA VAL A 134 -17.18 -13.76 36.30
C VAL A 134 -17.53 -12.37 35.77
N GLN A 135 -17.70 -11.43 36.70
CA GLN A 135 -17.94 -10.03 36.38
C GLN A 135 -17.00 -9.16 37.22
N PHE A 136 -16.43 -8.16 36.57
CA PHE A 136 -15.55 -7.19 37.20
C PHE A 136 -15.61 -5.86 36.49
N ASP A 137 -15.38 -4.80 37.25
CA ASP A 137 -15.35 -3.43 36.77
C ASP A 137 -13.94 -2.86 36.71
N GLN A 138 -13.70 -1.96 35.76
CA GLN A 138 -12.45 -1.21 35.68
C GLN A 138 -12.68 0.17 35.09
N GLU A 139 -12.00 1.16 35.66
CA GLU A 139 -11.92 2.49 35.08
C GLU A 139 -10.75 2.58 34.09
N VAL A 140 -11.04 3.16 32.92
CA VAL A 140 -10.06 3.42 31.87
C VAL A 140 -10.17 4.89 31.47
N VAL A 141 -9.04 5.57 31.37
CA VAL A 141 -8.97 6.94 30.88
C VAL A 141 -8.86 6.92 29.36
N LEU A 142 -9.80 7.58 28.68
CA LEU A 142 -9.87 7.68 27.23
C LEU A 142 -9.87 9.14 26.77
N CYS A 143 -9.26 9.41 25.61
CA CYS A 143 -9.46 10.64 24.87
C CYS A 143 -10.88 10.66 24.28
N LEU A 144 -11.79 11.32 24.99
CA LEU A 144 -13.21 11.38 24.65
C LEU A 144 -13.68 12.84 24.55
N PRO A 145 -13.30 13.58 23.48
CA PRO A 145 -13.70 14.96 23.28
C PRO A 145 -15.21 15.07 23.07
N GLU A 146 -15.82 16.17 23.52
CA GLU A 146 -17.21 16.47 23.17
C GLU A 146 -17.33 16.68 21.64
N PRO A 147 -18.41 16.17 21.00
CA PRO A 147 -19.62 15.59 21.58
C PRO A 147 -19.60 14.06 21.76
N LEU A 148 -18.44 13.39 21.65
CA LEU A 148 -18.36 11.93 21.69
C LEU A 148 -18.83 11.36 23.04
N ASP A 149 -19.56 10.26 23.00
CA ASP A 149 -20.14 9.60 24.17
C ASP A 149 -19.96 8.07 24.15
N GLU A 150 -20.72 7.34 24.95
CA GLU A 150 -20.65 5.88 25.04
C GLU A 150 -20.84 5.14 23.71
N HIS A 151 -21.60 5.72 22.76
CA HIS A 151 -21.84 5.12 21.44
C HIS A 151 -20.60 5.17 20.54
N ASN A 152 -19.64 6.03 20.87
CA ASN A 152 -18.38 6.15 20.17
C ASN A 152 -17.31 5.21 20.74
N ILE A 153 -17.62 4.44 21.77
CA ILE A 153 -16.65 3.56 22.42
C ILE A 153 -16.89 2.12 21.96
N VAL A 154 -15.94 1.58 21.21
CA VAL A 154 -15.93 0.17 20.79
C VAL A 154 -15.06 -0.60 21.76
N CYS A 155 -15.62 -1.59 22.44
CA CYS A 155 -14.89 -2.46 23.36
C CYS A 155 -14.97 -3.91 22.88
N ARG A 156 -13.80 -4.56 22.74
CA ARG A 156 -13.68 -5.96 22.31
C ARG A 156 -12.74 -6.73 23.22
N ILE A 157 -13.21 -7.86 23.74
CA ILE A 157 -12.35 -8.82 24.43
C ILE A 157 -11.69 -9.69 23.36
N SER A 158 -10.37 -9.60 23.25
CA SER A 158 -9.57 -10.25 22.20
C SER A 158 -9.02 -11.62 22.62
N ALA A 159 -8.87 -11.86 23.92
CA ALA A 159 -8.48 -13.13 24.48
C ALA A 159 -8.94 -13.24 25.95
N LEU A 160 -9.14 -14.47 26.41
CA LEU A 160 -9.40 -14.78 27.81
C LEU A 160 -8.56 -16.00 28.22
N GLU A 161 -8.00 -15.94 29.42
CA GLU A 161 -7.30 -17.04 30.07
C GLU A 161 -7.90 -17.27 31.45
N CYS A 162 -8.09 -18.53 31.84
CA CYS A 162 -8.64 -18.85 33.15
C CYS A 162 -7.81 -19.93 33.85
N ASN A 163 -7.37 -19.62 35.06
CA ASN A 163 -6.42 -20.38 35.85
C ASN A 163 -7.03 -20.67 37.24
N PRO A 164 -7.58 -21.87 37.47
CA PRO A 164 -8.00 -22.27 38.81
C PRO A 164 -6.76 -22.59 39.66
N SER A 165 -6.70 -22.13 40.92
CA SER A 165 -5.59 -22.49 41.81
C SER A 165 -5.74 -23.92 42.32
N GLY A 166 -4.67 -24.72 42.22
CA GLY A 166 -4.65 -26.13 42.60
C GLY A 166 -4.88 -26.40 44.10
N SER A 167 -5.52 -27.55 44.34
CA SER A 167 -5.69 -28.35 45.58
C SER A 167 -6.37 -27.76 46.82
N VAL A 168 -6.62 -26.45 46.94
CA VAL A 168 -7.16 -25.88 48.19
C VAL A 168 -8.64 -25.50 48.07
N LEU A 169 -9.51 -26.37 48.57
CA LEU A 169 -10.91 -26.07 48.84
C LEU A 169 -11.03 -25.28 50.15
N LEU A 170 -11.34 -23.98 50.05
CA LEU A 170 -11.66 -23.16 51.22
C LEU A 170 -13.18 -23.18 51.45
N GLY A 171 -13.70 -24.26 52.05
CA GLY A 171 -15.12 -24.37 52.38
C GLY A 171 -16.04 -24.58 51.17
N GLY A 172 -15.68 -25.49 50.26
CA GLY A 172 -16.48 -25.77 49.05
C GLY A 172 -16.33 -24.73 47.93
N MET A 173 -15.30 -23.88 48.01
CA MET A 173 -15.00 -22.87 47.01
C MET A 173 -13.64 -23.15 46.34
N VAL A 174 -13.57 -22.89 45.04
CA VAL A 174 -12.34 -22.87 44.24
C VAL A 174 -11.95 -21.43 43.94
N GLN A 175 -10.67 -21.10 44.09
CA GLN A 175 -10.19 -19.79 43.68
C GLN A 175 -9.85 -19.84 42.19
N LEU A 176 -10.45 -18.92 41.44
CA LEU A 176 -10.30 -18.77 40.00
C LEU A 176 -9.64 -17.42 39.70
N ASP A 177 -8.60 -17.44 38.88
CA ASP A 177 -7.98 -16.25 38.28
C ASP A 177 -8.37 -16.20 36.80
N VAL A 178 -9.00 -15.11 36.37
CA VAL A 178 -9.42 -14.90 34.98
C VAL A 178 -8.73 -13.65 34.45
N ILE A 179 -7.96 -13.80 33.38
CA ILE A 179 -7.28 -12.71 32.71
C ILE A 179 -7.97 -12.46 31.38
N VAL A 180 -8.32 -11.21 31.10
CA VAL A 180 -8.87 -10.80 29.80
C VAL A 180 -7.96 -9.80 29.11
N CYS A 181 -7.79 -9.96 27.81
CA CYS A 181 -7.21 -8.96 26.91
C CYS A 181 -8.32 -8.14 26.31
N VAL A 182 -8.26 -6.83 26.49
CA VAL A 182 -9.30 -5.92 26.02
C VAL A 182 -8.69 -4.92 25.05
N GLU A 183 -9.41 -4.67 23.97
CA GLU A 183 -9.17 -3.64 22.99
C GLU A 183 -10.31 -2.62 23.08
N ILE A 184 -9.97 -1.36 23.38
CA ILE A 184 -10.93 -0.25 23.51
C ILE A 184 -10.56 0.82 22.49
N GLN A 185 -11.50 1.20 21.63
CA GLN A 185 -11.35 2.25 20.63
C GLN A 185 -12.40 3.33 20.84
N VAL A 186 -12.01 4.60 20.69
CA VAL A 186 -12.95 5.72 20.57
C VAL A 186 -13.03 6.08 19.11
N GLU A 187 -14.17 5.86 18.47
CA GLU A 187 -14.37 6.05 17.04
C GLU A 187 -15.53 7.01 16.75
N ALA A 188 -15.34 7.90 15.78
CA ALA A 188 -16.43 8.68 15.22
C ALA A 188 -16.33 8.74 13.70
N GLU A 189 -17.48 8.67 13.05
CA GLU A 189 -17.56 8.85 11.61
C GLU A 189 -17.19 10.29 11.24
N VAL A 190 -16.24 10.41 10.33
CA VAL A 190 -15.80 11.69 9.81
C VAL A 190 -15.68 11.62 8.29
N LYS A 191 -15.77 12.78 7.66
CA LYS A 191 -15.38 12.96 6.26
C LYS A 191 -13.98 13.51 6.27
N LEU A 192 -13.04 12.72 5.77
CA LEU A 192 -11.64 13.09 5.71
C LEU A 192 -11.24 13.30 4.26
N GLU A 193 -10.53 14.39 4.04
CA GLU A 193 -9.73 14.63 2.84
C GLU A 193 -8.31 14.13 3.19
N VAL A 194 -7.89 13.03 2.59
CA VAL A 194 -6.64 12.34 2.98
C VAL A 194 -5.73 12.03 1.81
N LEU A 195 -4.44 12.28 2.05
CA LEU A 195 -3.31 11.64 1.37
C LEU A 195 -2.86 10.48 2.29
N ALA A 196 -3.26 9.23 2.00
CA ALA A 196 -3.25 8.17 3.02
C ALA A 196 -2.02 7.24 3.00
N LYS A 197 -1.52 6.86 4.19
CA LYS A 197 -0.58 5.76 4.46
C LYS A 197 -0.98 5.05 5.77
N PHE A 198 -0.73 3.74 5.86
CA PHE A 198 -1.05 2.94 7.06
C PHE A 198 -0.29 3.41 8.31
N CYS A 199 -0.99 3.49 9.44
CA CYS A 199 -0.40 3.76 10.75
C CYS A 199 0.19 2.47 11.36
N SER A 200 1.20 2.64 12.23
CA SER A 200 1.71 1.58 13.11
C SER A 200 1.68 2.05 14.56
N PRO A 201 1.41 1.18 15.55
CA PRO A 201 1.36 1.58 16.94
C PRO A 201 2.76 1.94 17.48
N ARG A 202 2.81 2.94 18.37
CA ARG A 202 4.04 3.31 19.09
C ARG A 202 4.38 2.28 20.18
N PRO A 203 5.66 2.05 20.52
CA PRO A 203 6.03 1.25 21.69
C PRO A 203 5.57 1.90 23.00
N ASN A 204 5.24 1.09 24.02
CA ASN A 204 4.94 1.59 25.36
C ASN A 204 6.22 1.96 26.12
N ASN A 205 6.77 3.12 25.80
CA ASN A 205 8.00 3.68 26.37
C ASN A 205 7.74 4.78 27.41
N ILE A 206 6.52 4.92 27.92
CA ILE A 206 6.17 5.86 28.99
C ILE A 206 5.93 5.06 30.27
N PRO A 207 6.88 5.04 31.22
CA PRO A 207 6.74 4.27 32.45
C PRO A 207 5.76 4.95 33.41
N VAL A 208 4.80 4.19 33.92
CA VAL A 208 4.00 4.54 35.10
C VAL A 208 4.52 3.70 36.28
N PRO A 209 4.77 4.29 37.46
CA PRO A 209 5.32 3.56 38.59
C PRO A 209 4.24 2.71 39.28
N SER A 210 4.01 1.50 38.77
CA SER A 210 3.36 0.39 39.50
C SER A 210 3.60 -0.93 38.75
N PRO A 211 3.60 -2.09 39.43
CA PRO A 211 4.13 -3.32 38.87
C PRO A 211 3.23 -3.87 37.75
N THR A 212 3.76 -3.87 36.53
CA THR A 212 3.18 -4.54 35.35
C THR A 212 3.08 -6.05 35.60
N PRO A 213 1.90 -6.67 35.44
CA PRO A 213 1.76 -8.12 35.42
C PRO A 213 2.44 -8.73 34.18
N SER A 214 2.93 -9.97 34.31
CA SER A 214 3.80 -10.65 33.34
C SER A 214 3.11 -11.20 32.08
N PHE A 215 1.87 -10.81 31.82
CA PHE A 215 1.11 -11.29 30.67
C PHE A 215 1.22 -10.31 29.49
N ARG A 216 1.67 -10.80 28.32
CA ARG A 216 1.72 -10.01 27.08
C ARG A 216 0.60 -10.45 26.14
N CYS A 217 -0.27 -9.53 25.76
CA CYS A 217 -1.27 -9.76 24.72
C CYS A 217 -0.58 -10.22 23.42
N PRO A 218 -1.21 -11.12 22.64
CA PRO A 218 -0.69 -11.50 21.33
C PRO A 218 -0.48 -10.27 20.43
N PRO A 219 0.53 -10.27 19.56
CA PRO A 219 0.75 -9.17 18.63
C PRO A 219 -0.42 -9.08 17.65
N ILE A 220 -0.85 -7.86 17.35
CA ILE A 220 -1.82 -7.59 16.28
C ILE A 220 -1.15 -7.95 14.95
N THR A 221 -1.73 -8.89 14.21
CA THR A 221 -1.31 -9.24 12.86
C THR A 221 -2.25 -8.58 11.86
N PHE A 222 -1.69 -7.74 11.00
CA PHE A 222 -2.44 -7.21 9.87
C PHE A 222 -2.55 -8.30 8.79
N PRO A 223 -3.69 -8.42 8.10
CA PRO A 223 -3.77 -9.23 6.89
C PRO A 223 -2.68 -8.79 5.90
N PRO A 224 -1.95 -9.72 5.28
CA PRO A 224 -0.99 -9.36 4.24
C PRO A 224 -1.73 -8.66 3.10
N GLN A 225 -1.23 -7.50 2.69
CA GLN A 225 -1.72 -6.84 1.48
C GLN A 225 -1.45 -7.75 0.28
N CYS A 226 -2.19 -7.58 -0.81
CA CYS A 226 -2.03 -8.37 -2.03
C CYS A 226 -1.34 -7.55 -3.14
N PRO A 227 -0.04 -7.21 -3.07
CA PRO A 227 0.67 -6.41 -4.08
C PRO A 227 0.51 -6.86 -5.54
N PRO A 228 0.28 -8.15 -5.86
CA PRO A 228 -0.01 -8.54 -7.25
C PRO A 228 -1.36 -8.04 -7.77
N ILE A 229 -2.27 -7.65 -6.89
CA ILE A 229 -3.66 -7.24 -7.20
C ILE A 229 -3.90 -5.78 -6.78
N PHE A 230 -3.35 -5.34 -5.64
CA PHE A 230 -3.60 -4.00 -5.11
C PHE A 230 -2.57 -3.54 -4.05
N PRO A 231 -2.10 -2.27 -4.11
CA PRO A 231 -2.23 -1.38 -5.26
C PRO A 231 -1.41 -1.91 -6.44
N VAL A 232 -1.88 -1.64 -7.67
CA VAL A 232 -1.15 -2.00 -8.89
C VAL A 232 0.20 -1.25 -8.90
N ARG A 233 1.23 -1.84 -9.50
CA ARG A 233 2.56 -1.22 -9.60
C ARG A 233 2.43 0.16 -10.26
N ASN A 234 2.88 1.21 -9.57
CA ASN A 234 3.00 2.56 -10.10
C ASN A 234 4.35 2.69 -10.85
N CYS A 235 4.40 3.51 -11.89
CA CYS A 235 5.67 3.91 -12.50
C CYS A 235 6.33 5.05 -11.71
N ASP A 236 7.64 5.19 -11.85
CA ASP A 236 8.43 6.28 -11.28
C ASP A 236 8.34 7.56 -12.15
N CYS A 237 8.12 7.41 -13.45
CA CYS A 237 7.88 8.54 -14.37
C CYS A 237 6.86 8.19 -15.44
N GLN A 238 6.44 9.23 -16.15
CA GLN A 238 5.68 9.13 -17.39
C GLN A 238 6.29 10.03 -18.46
N ALA A 239 6.07 9.69 -19.73
CA ALA A 239 6.41 10.56 -20.85
C ALA A 239 5.37 10.47 -21.96
N SER A 240 5.16 11.58 -22.66
CA SER A 240 4.43 11.61 -23.93
C SER A 240 5.32 12.22 -25.00
N VAL A 241 5.36 11.58 -26.17
CA VAL A 241 6.18 11.98 -27.31
C VAL A 241 5.36 11.93 -28.57
N ASN A 242 5.45 12.99 -29.37
CA ASN A 242 4.92 13.04 -30.73
C ASN A 242 5.91 13.84 -31.59
N ALA A 243 7.03 13.20 -31.92
CA ALA A 243 8.16 13.84 -32.56
C ALA A 243 8.32 13.38 -34.02
N LEU A 244 8.62 14.32 -34.91
CA LEU A 244 8.98 14.05 -36.31
C LEU A 244 10.23 14.86 -36.67
N VAL A 245 11.39 14.21 -36.67
CA VAL A 245 12.69 14.88 -36.78
C VAL A 245 13.37 14.50 -38.10
N PRO A 246 13.50 15.43 -39.07
CA PRO A 246 14.19 15.17 -40.33
C PRO A 246 15.72 15.30 -40.21
N ASN A 247 16.43 14.75 -41.19
CA ASN A 247 17.89 14.86 -41.36
C ASN A 247 18.71 14.36 -40.15
N VAL A 248 18.25 13.28 -39.51
CA VAL A 248 18.96 12.66 -38.39
C VAL A 248 19.97 11.64 -38.90
N SER A 249 21.19 11.72 -38.40
CA SER A 249 22.22 10.70 -38.58
C SER A 249 22.00 9.55 -37.59
N ILE A 250 21.85 8.34 -38.09
CA ILE A 250 21.73 7.11 -37.30
C ILE A 250 22.85 6.14 -37.66
N SER A 251 23.07 5.13 -36.82
CA SER A 251 23.94 4.01 -37.14
C SER A 251 23.12 2.72 -37.23
N ILE A 252 23.22 1.98 -38.33
CA ILE A 252 22.46 0.75 -38.59
C ILE A 252 23.33 -0.36 -39.22
N GLY A 253 22.97 -1.61 -38.96
CA GLY A 253 23.57 -2.79 -39.61
C GLY A 253 24.70 -3.45 -38.82
N ILE A 254 25.31 -4.49 -39.40
CA ILE A 254 26.48 -5.18 -38.88
C ILE A 254 27.51 -5.35 -40.01
N PRO A 255 28.66 -4.64 -39.99
CA PRO A 255 29.04 -3.62 -39.02
C PRO A 255 28.12 -2.39 -39.09
N LEU A 256 28.10 -1.57 -38.04
CA LEU A 256 27.31 -0.34 -38.02
C LEU A 256 27.80 0.64 -39.09
N THR A 257 26.85 1.19 -39.82
CA THR A 257 27.06 2.15 -40.90
C THR A 257 26.15 3.36 -40.69
N VAL A 258 26.62 4.52 -41.12
CA VAL A 258 25.87 5.77 -40.94
C VAL A 258 24.85 5.92 -42.05
N ALA A 259 23.59 6.16 -41.68
CA ALA A 259 22.52 6.53 -42.59
C ALA A 259 21.89 7.86 -42.15
N ILE A 260 21.28 8.59 -43.08
CA ILE A 260 20.61 9.86 -42.81
C ILE A 260 19.16 9.75 -43.24
N GLY A 261 18.26 10.07 -42.32
CA GLY A 261 16.83 9.93 -42.57
C GLY A 261 15.97 10.83 -41.71
N THR A 262 14.68 10.55 -41.75
CA THR A 262 13.68 11.16 -40.88
C THR A 262 13.24 10.15 -39.84
N ILE A 263 13.16 10.57 -38.59
CA ILE A 263 12.66 9.73 -37.49
C ILE A 263 11.28 10.23 -37.07
N GLN A 264 10.38 9.29 -36.79
CA GLN A 264 9.13 9.55 -36.10
C GLN A 264 9.08 8.72 -34.82
N LEU A 265 8.80 9.36 -33.68
CA LEU A 265 8.52 8.68 -32.42
C LEU A 265 7.16 9.14 -31.89
N ILE A 266 6.25 8.19 -31.70
CA ILE A 266 5.00 8.39 -30.98
C ILE A 266 5.06 7.50 -29.77
N ALA A 267 4.98 8.06 -28.56
CA ALA A 267 5.09 7.31 -27.32
C ALA A 267 4.16 7.86 -26.25
N ASP A 268 3.52 6.98 -25.50
CA ASP A 268 2.89 7.26 -24.22
C ASP A 268 3.43 6.23 -23.22
N ILE A 269 4.43 6.61 -22.44
CA ILE A 269 5.10 5.75 -21.47
C ILE A 269 4.50 6.00 -20.10
N CYS A 270 3.96 4.94 -19.49
CA CYS A 270 3.23 4.98 -18.23
C CYS A 270 2.20 6.11 -18.13
N PRO A 271 1.24 6.21 -19.06
CA PRO A 271 0.26 7.29 -19.01
C PRO A 271 -0.52 7.21 -17.70
N SER A 272 -0.65 8.34 -16.99
CA SER A 272 -1.24 8.40 -15.65
C SER A 272 -0.52 7.52 -14.62
N CYS A 273 0.78 7.29 -14.82
CA CYS A 273 1.64 6.48 -13.97
C CYS A 273 1.29 4.97 -13.93
N ASP A 274 0.44 4.50 -14.84
CA ASP A 274 0.09 3.09 -14.97
C ASP A 274 1.01 2.40 -16.01
N PRO A 275 1.84 1.42 -15.60
CA PRO A 275 2.72 0.71 -16.53
C PRO A 275 1.94 -0.08 -17.59
N SER A 276 0.71 -0.52 -17.29
CA SER A 276 -0.03 -1.44 -18.15
C SER A 276 -0.46 -0.83 -19.49
N SER A 277 -0.51 0.50 -19.57
CA SER A 277 -0.95 1.27 -20.73
C SER A 277 0.21 1.90 -21.51
N SER A 278 1.46 1.55 -21.18
CA SER A 278 2.63 2.04 -21.90
C SER A 278 2.66 1.55 -23.35
N SER A 279 2.97 2.44 -24.29
CA SER A 279 3.17 2.11 -25.70
C SER A 279 4.13 3.08 -26.39
N PHE A 280 4.81 2.63 -27.44
CA PHE A 280 5.45 3.54 -28.38
C PHE A 280 5.57 2.90 -29.77
N THR A 281 5.83 3.72 -30.78
CA THR A 281 6.21 3.29 -32.12
C THR A 281 7.31 4.21 -32.62
N PHE A 282 8.37 3.60 -33.14
CA PHE A 282 9.50 4.32 -33.73
C PHE A 282 9.58 3.98 -35.21
N ASN A 283 9.63 4.98 -36.08
CA ASN A 283 9.84 4.80 -37.51
C ASN A 283 11.09 5.54 -37.95
N PHE A 284 11.89 4.89 -38.79
CA PHE A 284 12.98 5.52 -39.52
C PHE A 284 12.65 5.48 -41.01
N PHE A 285 12.72 6.64 -41.67
CA PHE A 285 12.54 6.81 -43.10
C PHE A 285 13.88 7.21 -43.70
N ASP A 286 14.48 6.29 -44.43
CA ASP A 286 15.73 6.55 -45.13
C ASP A 286 15.49 7.55 -46.27
N THR A 287 16.29 8.60 -46.31
CA THR A 287 16.15 9.67 -47.31
C THR A 287 17.23 9.63 -48.39
N VAL A 288 18.24 8.75 -48.24
CA VAL A 288 19.41 8.73 -49.12
C VAL A 288 19.37 7.46 -49.98
N LEU A 289 18.69 7.56 -51.13
CA LEU A 289 18.57 6.49 -52.14
C LEU A 289 19.91 6.00 -52.76
N THR A 290 21.05 6.56 -52.37
CA THR A 290 22.36 6.33 -53.00
C THR A 290 23.42 5.75 -52.07
N ASP A 291 23.06 5.31 -50.86
CA ASP A 291 24.01 4.57 -50.03
C ASP A 291 24.21 3.12 -50.54
N LEU A 292 25.28 2.47 -50.08
CA LEU A 292 25.65 1.11 -50.51
C LEU A 292 24.69 0.02 -49.97
N LEU A 293 23.71 0.40 -49.14
CA LEU A 293 22.89 -0.51 -48.35
C LEU A 293 21.42 -0.54 -48.81
N GLY A 294 21.02 0.39 -49.68
CA GLY A 294 19.65 0.48 -50.17
C GLY A 294 18.71 1.08 -49.12
N ASP A 295 17.40 1.03 -49.37
CA ASP A 295 16.40 1.60 -48.45
C ASP A 295 16.40 0.87 -47.09
N GLN A 296 16.90 1.56 -46.06
CA GLN A 296 16.94 1.06 -44.68
C GLN A 296 15.74 1.49 -43.82
N SER A 297 14.65 1.95 -44.45
CA SER A 297 13.44 2.35 -43.72
C SER A 297 12.86 1.18 -42.92
N PHE A 298 12.49 1.43 -41.67
CA PHE A 298 11.85 0.42 -40.81
C PHE A 298 10.89 1.04 -39.79
N SER A 299 9.99 0.19 -39.30
CA SER A 299 9.15 0.47 -38.12
C SER A 299 9.54 -0.45 -36.98
N PHE A 300 9.54 0.06 -35.75
CA PHE A 300 9.78 -0.70 -34.53
C PHE A 300 8.61 -0.52 -33.56
N SER A 301 8.10 -1.65 -33.07
CA SER A 301 7.04 -1.70 -32.07
C SER A 301 7.46 -2.58 -30.90
N PRO A 302 7.40 -2.10 -29.65
CA PRO A 302 7.74 -2.88 -28.47
C PRO A 302 6.69 -3.98 -28.23
N SER A 303 7.17 -5.16 -27.84
CA SER A 303 6.35 -6.27 -27.32
C SER A 303 6.28 -6.24 -25.79
N THR A 304 7.31 -5.69 -25.15
CA THR A 304 7.39 -5.48 -23.70
C THR A 304 7.99 -4.12 -23.40
N ILE A 305 7.55 -3.51 -22.31
CA ILE A 305 8.07 -2.23 -21.81
C ILE A 305 8.29 -2.37 -20.31
N SER A 306 9.52 -2.18 -19.86
CA SER A 306 9.85 -2.13 -18.43
C SER A 306 9.24 -0.89 -17.79
N SER A 307 8.95 -0.96 -16.48
CA SER A 307 8.61 0.25 -15.73
C SER A 307 9.77 1.28 -15.84
N PRO A 308 9.48 2.55 -16.18
CA PRO A 308 10.47 3.60 -16.28
C PRO A 308 10.99 3.99 -14.89
N THR A 309 12.24 4.45 -14.87
CA THR A 309 12.88 5.07 -13.71
C THR A 309 13.31 6.49 -14.07
N CYS A 310 13.17 7.42 -13.14
CA CYS A 310 13.48 8.82 -13.37
C CYS A 310 14.97 9.04 -13.31
N ILE A 311 15.47 9.79 -14.29
CA ILE A 311 16.86 10.19 -14.37
C ILE A 311 16.94 11.71 -14.42
N THR A 312 17.90 12.25 -13.68
CA THR A 312 18.25 13.68 -13.69
C THR A 312 19.64 13.90 -14.30
N VAL A 313 20.31 12.82 -14.69
CA VAL A 313 21.66 12.85 -15.27
C VAL A 313 21.70 11.90 -16.46
N LEU A 314 22.16 12.42 -17.61
CA LEU A 314 22.50 11.63 -18.78
C LEU A 314 24.00 11.85 -19.10
N PRO A 315 24.82 10.82 -19.22
CA PRO A 315 26.26 11.00 -19.44
C PRO A 315 26.56 11.87 -20.67
N GLY A 316 27.24 13.00 -20.45
CA GLY A 316 27.63 13.93 -21.52
C GLY A 316 26.54 14.91 -21.96
N LEU A 317 25.34 14.87 -21.38
CA LEU A 317 24.20 15.72 -21.76
C LEU A 317 23.50 16.28 -20.52
N ALA A 318 23.24 17.58 -20.50
CA ALA A 318 22.49 18.22 -19.42
C ALA A 318 20.99 18.02 -19.65
N ILE A 319 20.30 17.43 -18.66
CA ILE A 319 18.86 17.18 -18.70
C ILE A 319 18.21 17.73 -17.43
N LEU A 320 16.93 18.09 -17.52
CA LEU A 320 16.11 18.46 -16.37
C LEU A 320 15.52 17.21 -15.73
N LEU A 321 14.84 16.41 -16.56
CA LEU A 321 14.21 15.16 -16.18
C LEU A 321 14.18 14.23 -17.39
N GLY A 322 14.39 12.95 -17.16
CA GLY A 322 14.26 11.94 -18.19
C GLY A 322 13.80 10.63 -17.61
N LEU A 323 13.53 9.68 -18.50
CA LEU A 323 13.25 8.31 -18.15
C LEU A 323 13.95 7.36 -19.11
N THR A 324 14.16 6.13 -18.66
CA THR A 324 14.63 5.04 -19.51
C THR A 324 13.69 3.84 -19.39
N VAL A 325 13.29 3.29 -20.54
CA VAL A 325 12.56 2.02 -20.65
C VAL A 325 13.34 1.04 -21.51
N THR A 326 13.20 -0.24 -21.16
CA THR A 326 13.87 -1.36 -21.84
C THR A 326 12.85 -2.45 -22.14
N GLY A 327 13.17 -3.32 -23.08
CA GLY A 327 12.34 -4.48 -23.36
C GLY A 327 12.73 -5.15 -24.66
N THR A 328 11.78 -5.90 -25.19
CA THR A 328 11.88 -6.53 -26.51
C THR A 328 10.81 -5.96 -27.43
N GLY A 329 11.07 -5.97 -28.73
CA GLY A 329 10.14 -5.52 -29.75
C GLY A 329 10.45 -6.09 -31.11
N VAL A 330 9.61 -5.77 -32.08
CA VAL A 330 9.73 -6.24 -33.45
C VAL A 330 10.10 -5.06 -34.34
N ARG A 331 11.24 -5.17 -35.03
CA ARG A 331 11.60 -4.32 -36.17
C ARG A 331 11.02 -4.94 -37.43
N THR A 332 10.36 -4.13 -38.27
CA THR A 332 9.88 -4.52 -39.61
C THR A 332 10.48 -3.58 -40.64
N PHE A 333 11.31 -4.10 -41.55
CA PHE A 333 11.84 -3.32 -42.66
C PHE A 333 10.75 -3.00 -43.68
N THR A 334 10.61 -1.74 -44.07
CA THR A 334 9.52 -1.28 -44.95
C THR A 334 9.67 -1.82 -46.36
N ALA A 335 10.90 -1.91 -46.89
CA ALA A 335 11.15 -2.37 -48.26
C ALA A 335 10.94 -3.88 -48.45
N THR A 336 11.30 -4.69 -47.45
CA THR A 336 11.34 -6.16 -47.58
C THR A 336 10.23 -6.87 -46.79
N GLY A 337 9.63 -6.20 -45.80
CA GLY A 337 8.72 -6.80 -44.84
C GLY A 337 9.39 -7.77 -43.85
N VAL A 338 10.72 -7.87 -43.85
CA VAL A 338 11.46 -8.76 -42.93
C VAL A 338 11.27 -8.26 -41.50
N GLN A 339 10.94 -9.20 -40.61
CA GLN A 339 10.74 -8.94 -39.19
C GLN A 339 11.86 -9.54 -38.34
N GLU A 340 12.28 -8.79 -37.33
CA GLU A 340 13.32 -9.21 -36.39
C GLU A 340 12.93 -8.83 -34.97
N THR A 341 13.06 -9.78 -34.05
CA THR A 341 12.88 -9.51 -32.62
C THR A 341 14.20 -9.02 -32.04
N LEU A 342 14.17 -7.79 -31.49
CA LEU A 342 15.32 -7.11 -30.93
C LEU A 342 15.06 -6.74 -29.46
N THR A 343 16.14 -6.60 -28.70
CA THR A 343 16.11 -5.94 -27.39
C THR A 343 16.34 -4.45 -27.61
N TYR A 344 15.68 -3.59 -26.83
CA TYR A 344 15.84 -2.15 -26.96
C TYR A 344 16.09 -1.46 -25.62
N SER A 345 16.71 -0.28 -25.70
CA SER A 345 16.72 0.73 -24.64
C SER A 345 16.31 2.06 -25.24
N LEU A 346 15.24 2.65 -24.72
CA LEU A 346 14.75 3.97 -25.10
C LEU A 346 14.90 4.92 -23.91
N THR A 347 15.64 6.00 -24.11
CA THR A 347 15.75 7.11 -23.15
C THR A 347 15.10 8.34 -23.75
N LEU A 348 14.21 8.95 -22.97
CA LEU A 348 13.51 10.20 -23.28
C LEU A 348 13.92 11.21 -22.22
N ALA A 349 14.41 12.37 -22.60
CA ALA A 349 14.84 13.37 -21.63
C ALA A 349 14.47 14.79 -22.07
N GLU A 350 13.78 15.49 -21.17
CA GLU A 350 13.60 16.93 -21.24
C GLU A 350 14.89 17.64 -20.85
N THR A 351 15.20 18.68 -21.61
CA THR A 351 16.30 19.59 -21.32
C THR A 351 15.78 20.84 -20.59
N ALA A 352 16.58 21.91 -20.52
CA ALA A 352 16.09 23.15 -19.91
C ALA A 352 15.01 23.79 -20.79
N LEU A 353 14.01 24.41 -20.16
CA LEU A 353 12.86 25.01 -20.85
C LEU A 353 13.24 25.77 -22.14
N GLY A 354 12.66 25.36 -23.26
CA GLY A 354 12.87 25.97 -24.57
C GLY A 354 14.16 25.56 -25.27
N LEU A 355 14.91 24.60 -24.74
CA LEU A 355 16.00 23.92 -25.43
C LEU A 355 15.49 22.62 -26.08
N PRO A 356 16.19 22.09 -27.10
CA PRO A 356 15.79 20.85 -27.72
C PRO A 356 16.01 19.64 -26.82
N ASP A 357 15.02 18.77 -26.78
CA ASP A 357 15.01 17.53 -26.02
C ASP A 357 15.77 16.39 -26.69
N ILE A 358 15.88 15.30 -25.93
CA ILE A 358 16.76 14.19 -26.26
C ILE A 358 15.98 12.89 -26.35
N ILE A 359 16.13 12.21 -27.49
CA ILE A 359 15.71 10.82 -27.68
C ILE A 359 16.97 9.99 -27.96
N LEU A 360 17.15 8.92 -27.20
CA LEU A 360 18.17 7.90 -27.46
C LEU A 360 17.49 6.55 -27.60
N LEU A 361 17.61 5.92 -28.77
CA LEU A 361 17.14 4.56 -28.99
C LEU A 361 18.31 3.67 -29.41
N THR A 362 18.50 2.55 -28.72
CA THR A 362 19.41 1.49 -29.12
C THR A 362 18.64 0.20 -29.34
N LEU A 363 18.99 -0.55 -30.38
CA LEU A 363 18.47 -1.90 -30.63
C LEU A 363 19.63 -2.89 -30.70
N THR A 364 19.50 -4.00 -29.99
CA THR A 364 20.46 -5.10 -29.96
C THR A 364 19.82 -6.41 -30.41
N ASP A 365 20.60 -7.26 -31.07
CA ASP A 365 20.17 -8.60 -31.44
C ASP A 365 20.10 -9.55 -30.23
N GLN A 366 19.75 -10.81 -30.47
CA GLN A 366 19.64 -11.83 -29.41
C GLN A 366 20.99 -12.18 -28.73
N ASN A 367 22.11 -11.80 -29.35
CA ASN A 367 23.46 -11.98 -28.81
C ASN A 367 23.95 -10.72 -28.09
N GLY A 368 23.14 -9.67 -27.99
CA GLY A 368 23.50 -8.39 -27.40
C GLY A 368 24.34 -7.49 -28.31
N VAL A 369 24.46 -7.81 -29.60
CA VAL A 369 25.19 -7.00 -30.58
C VAL A 369 24.34 -5.81 -30.99
N LEU A 370 24.90 -4.60 -30.94
CA LEU A 370 24.24 -3.36 -31.35
C LEU A 370 24.01 -3.37 -32.88
N VAL A 371 22.75 -3.31 -33.30
CA VAL A 371 22.34 -3.32 -34.72
C VAL A 371 21.72 -2.01 -35.17
N PHE A 372 21.34 -1.14 -34.22
CA PHE A 372 20.84 0.19 -34.48
C PHE A 372 21.10 1.11 -33.28
N THR A 373 21.48 2.36 -33.54
CA THR A 373 21.47 3.42 -32.53
C THR A 373 21.11 4.76 -33.17
N ALA A 374 20.26 5.53 -32.47
CA ALA A 374 19.91 6.89 -32.82
C ALA A 374 20.01 7.77 -31.57
N THR A 375 20.79 8.84 -31.65
CA THR A 375 20.88 9.89 -30.62
C THR A 375 20.41 11.20 -31.22
N ILE A 376 19.23 11.66 -30.80
CA ILE A 376 18.53 12.81 -31.36
C ILE A 376 18.53 13.89 -30.29
N THR A 377 19.21 15.01 -30.53
CA THR A 377 19.36 16.11 -29.56
C THR A 377 18.76 17.42 -30.08
N VAL A 378 17.80 17.32 -30.99
CA VAL A 378 17.17 18.44 -31.70
C VAL A 378 15.64 18.30 -31.69
N VAL A 379 15.11 17.53 -30.74
CA VAL A 379 13.66 17.32 -30.59
C VAL A 379 13.06 18.63 -30.07
N PRO A 380 12.05 19.23 -30.70
CA PRO A 380 11.42 20.42 -30.15
C PRO A 380 10.85 20.17 -28.74
N ASP A 381 11.04 21.13 -27.83
CA ASP A 381 10.57 21.12 -26.42
C ASP A 381 9.05 20.81 -26.28
N THR A 382 8.25 21.09 -27.31
CA THR A 382 6.80 20.82 -27.30
C THR A 382 6.42 19.40 -27.79
N GLU A 383 7.38 18.64 -28.31
CA GLU A 383 7.16 17.32 -28.92
C GLU A 383 7.53 16.16 -27.99
N LEU A 384 8.20 16.42 -26.86
CA LEU A 384 8.56 15.45 -25.83
C LEU A 384 8.29 16.08 -24.47
N ILE A 385 7.52 15.39 -23.62
CA ILE A 385 7.26 15.83 -22.25
C ILE A 385 7.56 14.67 -21.30
N VAL A 386 8.36 14.90 -20.27
CA VAL A 386 8.65 13.92 -19.21
C VAL A 386 8.14 14.48 -17.88
N ARG A 387 7.49 13.63 -17.07
CA ARG A 387 7.06 14.03 -15.73
C ARG A 387 7.35 12.94 -14.73
N ASP A 388 7.66 13.38 -13.52
CA ASP A 388 7.80 12.53 -12.35
C ASP A 388 6.42 12.01 -11.93
N CYS A 389 6.35 10.72 -11.61
CA CYS A 389 5.17 10.07 -11.06
C CYS A 389 5.36 9.98 -9.54
N ILE A 390 4.93 11.03 -8.84
CA ILE A 390 5.12 11.18 -7.39
C ILE A 390 4.78 9.88 -6.66
N THR A 391 5.81 9.27 -6.07
CA THR A 391 5.67 8.10 -5.22
C THR A 391 5.72 8.50 -3.75
N PHE A 392 5.36 7.58 -2.85
CA PHE A 392 5.51 7.80 -1.41
C PHE A 392 6.97 8.03 -0.97
N GLY A 393 7.97 7.68 -1.80
CA GLY A 393 9.38 7.93 -1.53
C GLY A 393 9.79 9.40 -1.71
N ASP A 394 9.06 10.14 -2.57
CA ASP A 394 9.39 11.51 -2.98
C ASP A 394 8.81 12.56 -2.03
N ILE A 395 7.90 12.15 -1.15
CA ILE A 395 7.33 13.00 -0.12
C ILE A 395 8.38 13.22 0.97
N VAL A 396 9.12 14.33 0.87
CA VAL A 396 9.99 14.81 1.95
C VAL A 396 9.13 15.08 3.17
N ILE A 397 9.24 14.23 4.19
CA ILE A 397 8.66 14.50 5.51
C ILE A 397 9.46 15.65 6.10
N THR A 398 9.02 16.88 5.87
CA THR A 398 9.50 18.02 6.65
C THR A 398 8.94 17.83 8.06
N THR A 399 9.75 17.25 8.94
CA THR A 399 9.47 17.24 10.37
C THR A 399 9.35 18.70 10.85
N PRO A 400 8.24 19.10 11.47
CA PRO A 400 8.15 20.40 12.14
C PRO A 400 9.12 20.51 13.32
#